data_AF-A0A2C6DTS7-F1
#
_entry.id   AF-A0A2C6DTS7-F1
#
_cell.length_a   1.000
_cell.length_b   1.000
_cell.length_c   1.000
_cell.angle_alpha   90.00
_cell.angle_beta   90.00
_cell.angle_gamma   90.00
#
_symmetry.space_group_name_H-M   'P 1'
#
loop_
_entity.id
_entity.type
_entity.pdbx_description
1 polymer ?
#
loop_
_entity_poly.entity_id
_entity_poly.type
_entity_poly.pdbx_seq_one_letter_code
_entity_poly.pdbx_strand_id
1 'polypeptide(L)'
;MIDMKKLSSKLLYREKISDELNEIIVSLKFFYITDDEFEVEVEFEPLGMVGEGEGWLWRSSRMSLFEVESFINEFIGMNLSELVELPDSEKYCYYEGELFDKNGMQSLLFEEKYFAGYLLLPKLPDGSIWKKKPSFVKTVSI
;
A
#
# COMPACT_ATOMS: atom_id res chain seq x y z
N MET A 1 -22.21 -3.58 9.50
CA MET A 1 -20.99 -2.98 10.04
C MET A 1 -19.85 -3.91 9.70
N ILE A 2 -18.88 -3.48 8.91
CA ILE A 2 -17.72 -4.31 8.57
C ILE A 2 -16.89 -4.52 9.83
N ASP A 3 -16.45 -5.76 10.03
CA ASP A 3 -15.54 -6.09 11.12
C ASP A 3 -14.11 -5.79 10.66
N MET A 4 -13.64 -4.57 10.94
CA MET A 4 -12.28 -4.13 10.60
C MET A 4 -11.19 -5.04 11.18
N LYS A 5 -11.49 -5.79 12.25
CA LYS A 5 -10.56 -6.79 12.78
C LYS A 5 -10.31 -7.91 11.78
N LYS A 6 -11.32 -8.30 10.99
CA LYS A 6 -11.19 -9.35 9.96
C LYS A 6 -10.40 -8.88 8.74
N LEU A 7 -10.49 -7.58 8.42
CA LEU A 7 -9.73 -6.96 7.34
C LEU A 7 -8.33 -6.51 7.77
N SER A 8 -8.01 -6.60 9.06
CA SER A 8 -6.68 -6.25 9.57
C SER A 8 -5.60 -7.09 8.89
N SER A 9 -4.53 -6.43 8.48
CA SER A 9 -3.39 -6.92 7.69
C SER A 9 -3.72 -7.50 6.32
N LYS A 10 -4.98 -7.41 5.87
CA LYS A 10 -5.39 -7.87 4.55
C LYS A 10 -5.11 -6.82 3.48
N LEU A 11 -4.80 -7.29 2.27
CA LEU A 11 -4.69 -6.44 1.10
C LEU A 11 -6.10 -5.99 0.69
N LEU A 12 -6.33 -4.68 0.69
CA LEU A 12 -7.65 -4.11 0.36
C LEU A 12 -7.66 -3.36 -0.98
N TYR A 13 -6.48 -2.95 -1.45
CA TYR A 13 -6.33 -2.17 -2.68
C TYR A 13 -4.96 -2.43 -3.28
N ARG A 14 -4.90 -2.53 -4.61
CA ARG A 14 -3.66 -2.72 -5.35
C ARG A 14 -3.78 -2.22 -6.78
N GLU A 15 -2.97 -1.24 -7.17
CA GLU A 15 -3.00 -0.63 -8.49
C GLU A 15 -1.61 -0.15 -8.95
N LYS A 16 -1.48 0.20 -10.24
CA LYS A 16 -0.31 0.95 -10.74
C LYS A 16 -0.43 2.40 -10.28
N ILE A 17 0.70 3.05 -10.04
CA ILE A 17 0.70 4.46 -9.63
C ILE A 17 0.22 5.38 -10.77
N SER A 18 0.77 5.21 -11.96
CA SER A 18 0.46 6.03 -13.14
C SER A 18 1.00 5.38 -14.41
N ASP A 19 0.74 5.97 -15.58
CA ASP A 19 1.36 5.55 -16.84
C ASP A 19 2.89 5.80 -16.86
N GLU A 20 3.38 6.83 -16.15
CA GLU A 20 4.82 7.13 -16.02
C GLU A 20 5.51 6.13 -15.08
N LEU A 21 4.82 5.67 -14.04
CA LEU A 21 5.30 4.71 -13.04
C LEU A 21 4.51 3.40 -13.11
N ASN A 22 4.35 2.87 -14.32
CA ASN A 22 3.47 1.72 -14.59
C ASN A 22 4.05 0.36 -14.16
N GLU A 23 5.31 0.33 -13.71
CA GLU A 23 5.97 -0.83 -13.12
C GLU A 23 6.10 -0.70 -11.59
N ILE A 24 5.59 0.38 -10.98
CA ILE A 24 5.47 0.49 -9.53
C ILE A 24 4.01 0.29 -9.13
N ILE A 25 3.81 -0.69 -8.25
CA ILE A 25 2.51 -1.07 -7.72
C ILE A 25 2.34 -0.48 -6.32
N VAL A 26 1.23 0.21 -6.11
CA VAL A 26 0.79 0.66 -4.79
C VAL A 26 -0.16 -0.38 -4.22
N SER A 27 0.09 -0.81 -2.99
CA SER A 27 -0.76 -1.71 -2.22
C SER A 27 -1.18 -1.02 -0.92
N LEU A 28 -2.40 -1.29 -0.46
CA LEU A 28 -2.91 -0.73 0.79
C LEU A 28 -3.43 -1.81 1.74
N LYS A 29 -3.06 -1.67 3.02
CA LYS A 29 -3.47 -2.54 4.12
C LYS A 29 -3.84 -1.68 5.34
N PHE A 30 -4.68 -2.21 6.20
CA PHE A 30 -4.99 -1.60 7.50
C PHE A 30 -4.53 -2.53 8.62
N PHE A 31 -4.13 -1.97 9.75
CA PHE A 31 -3.77 -2.72 10.95
C PHE A 31 -4.70 -2.31 12.08
N TYR A 32 -5.47 -3.26 12.58
CA TYR A 32 -6.23 -3.09 13.80
C TYR A 32 -5.26 -3.08 15.00
N ILE A 33 -5.33 -2.04 15.84
CA ILE A 33 -4.55 -1.93 17.07
C ILE A 33 -5.47 -2.13 18.28
N THR A 34 -6.54 -1.35 18.34
CA THR A 34 -7.61 -1.45 19.35
C THR A 34 -8.96 -1.14 18.71
N ASP A 35 -10.06 -1.25 19.46
CA ASP A 35 -11.42 -1.01 18.95
C ASP A 35 -11.58 0.39 18.32
N ASP A 36 -10.79 1.37 18.78
CA ASP A 36 -10.83 2.76 18.34
C ASP A 36 -9.56 3.22 17.61
N GLU A 37 -8.54 2.35 17.45
CA GLU A 37 -7.25 2.73 16.86
C GLU A 37 -6.81 1.77 15.76
N PHE A 38 -6.47 2.36 14.61
CA PHE A 38 -6.04 1.70 13.40
C PHE A 38 -4.79 2.37 12.84
N GLU A 39 -3.97 1.63 12.10
CA GLU A 39 -2.91 2.20 11.25
C GLU A 39 -3.18 1.83 9.80
N VAL A 40 -2.77 2.69 8.87
CA VAL A 40 -2.79 2.40 7.43
C VAL A 40 -1.38 2.19 6.96
N GLU A 41 -1.21 1.22 6.09
CA GLU A 41 0.04 0.94 5.41
C GLU A 41 -0.15 1.10 3.92
N VAL A 42 0.75 1.88 3.33
CA VAL A 42 0.94 1.96 1.89
C VAL A 42 2.29 1.35 1.58
N GLU A 43 2.29 0.39 0.67
CA GLU A 43 3.46 -0.30 0.20
C GLU A 43 3.60 -0.06 -1.30
N PHE A 44 4.76 0.43 -1.71
CA PHE A 44 5.10 0.58 -3.12
C PHE A 44 6.12 -0.49 -3.48
N GLU A 45 5.81 -1.30 -4.50
CA GLU A 45 6.64 -2.43 -4.90
C GLU A 45 6.87 -2.40 -6.41
N PRO A 46 8.08 -2.67 -6.90
CA PRO A 46 8.28 -2.98 -8.31
C PRO A 46 7.40 -4.17 -8.70
N LEU A 47 6.79 -4.13 -9.87
CA LEU A 47 5.85 -5.12 -10.38
C LEU A 47 6.38 -6.56 -10.24
N GLY A 48 7.65 -6.79 -10.57
CA GLY A 48 8.29 -8.11 -10.45
C GLY A 48 8.51 -8.62 -9.03
N MET A 49 8.36 -7.76 -8.02
CA MET A 49 8.71 -8.01 -6.60
C MET A 49 7.52 -7.89 -5.65
N VAL A 50 6.30 -7.71 -6.17
CA VAL A 50 5.08 -7.59 -5.36
C VAL A 50 4.89 -8.80 -4.43
N GLY A 51 4.77 -8.53 -3.13
CA GLY A 51 4.63 -9.51 -2.06
C GLY A 51 5.93 -10.20 -1.61
N GLU A 52 7.08 -9.83 -2.19
CA GLU A 52 8.38 -10.39 -1.83
C GLU A 52 9.05 -9.63 -0.67
N GLY A 53 8.54 -8.44 -0.31
CA GLY A 53 9.08 -7.60 0.77
C GLY A 53 10.19 -6.64 0.32
N GLU A 54 10.42 -6.55 -1.00
CA GLU A 54 11.45 -5.71 -1.63
C GLU A 54 10.81 -4.42 -2.18
N GLY A 55 10.27 -3.59 -1.27
CA GLY A 55 9.56 -2.35 -1.60
C GLY A 55 9.72 -1.23 -0.58
N TRP A 56 9.01 -0.12 -0.81
CA TRP A 56 9.01 1.05 0.06
C TRP A 56 7.72 1.10 0.86
N LEU A 57 7.86 0.93 2.18
CA LEU A 57 6.73 0.80 3.07
C LEU A 57 6.58 2.05 3.95
N TRP A 58 5.35 2.56 3.97
CA TRP A 58 4.94 3.70 4.75
C TRP A 58 3.75 3.32 5.63
N ARG A 59 3.82 3.68 6.91
CA ARG A 59 2.72 3.45 7.84
C ARG A 59 2.30 4.74 8.51
N SER A 60 1.00 4.97 8.61
CA SER A 60 0.45 6.15 9.28
C SER A 60 0.73 6.09 10.79
N SER A 61 0.58 7.22 11.47
CA SER A 61 0.22 7.22 12.89
C SER A 61 -1.13 6.54 13.11
N ARG A 62 -1.43 6.25 14.38
CA ARG A 62 -2.74 5.72 14.75
C ARG A 62 -3.84 6.71 14.37
N MET A 63 -4.93 6.17 13.86
CA MET A 63 -6.13 6.87 13.41
C MET A 63 -7.35 6.19 13.99
N SER A 64 -8.40 6.97 14.20
CA SER A 64 -9.73 6.48 14.52
C SER A 64 -10.38 5.77 13.33
N LEU A 65 -11.44 5.01 13.59
CA LEU A 65 -12.23 4.39 12.52
C LEU A 65 -12.77 5.44 11.52
N PHE A 66 -13.25 6.57 12.02
CA PHE A 66 -13.78 7.65 11.19
C PHE A 66 -12.71 8.24 10.25
N GLU A 67 -11.51 8.45 10.77
CA GLU A 67 -10.37 8.92 9.98
C GLU A 67 -9.96 7.92 8.90
N VAL A 68 -9.98 6.62 9.23
CA VAL A 68 -9.76 5.54 8.26
C VAL A 68 -10.84 5.52 7.17
N GLU A 69 -12.11 5.66 7.54
CA GLU A 69 -13.22 5.71 6.58
C GLU A 69 -13.10 6.90 5.63
N SER A 70 -12.78 8.09 6.16
CA SER A 70 -12.55 9.29 5.35
C SER A 70 -11.38 9.08 4.38
N PHE A 71 -10.28 8.52 4.89
CA PHE A 71 -9.10 8.23 4.09
C PHE A 71 -9.40 7.26 2.93
N ILE A 72 -10.11 6.15 3.20
CA ILE A 72 -10.49 5.17 2.15
C ILE A 72 -11.34 5.85 1.08
N ASN A 73 -12.35 6.61 1.50
CA ASN A 73 -13.26 7.27 0.58
C ASN A 73 -12.52 8.29 -0.30
N GLU A 74 -11.61 9.07 0.28
CA GLU A 74 -10.85 10.08 -0.47
C GLU A 74 -9.78 9.47 -1.39
N PHE A 75 -9.09 8.40 -0.96
CA PHE A 75 -7.99 7.82 -1.73
C PHE A 75 -8.45 6.77 -2.74
N ILE A 76 -9.30 5.84 -2.32
CA ILE A 76 -9.74 4.70 -3.14
C ILE A 76 -11.05 5.05 -3.87
N GLY A 77 -11.82 6.04 -3.39
CA GLY A 77 -13.12 6.39 -3.97
C GLY A 77 -14.21 5.37 -3.65
N MET A 78 -14.02 4.55 -2.61
CA MET A 78 -14.94 3.49 -2.20
C MET A 78 -15.42 3.69 -0.77
N ASN A 79 -16.60 3.19 -0.44
CA ASN A 79 -17.04 3.12 0.95
C ASN A 79 -16.31 1.99 1.68
N LEU A 80 -16.04 2.15 2.98
CA LEU A 80 -15.43 1.08 3.77
C LEU A 80 -16.22 -0.23 3.64
N SER A 81 -17.55 -0.16 3.63
CA SER A 81 -18.46 -1.31 3.48
C SER A 81 -18.33 -2.09 2.17
N GLU A 82 -17.69 -1.51 1.16
CA GLU A 82 -17.50 -2.10 -0.16
C GLU A 82 -16.13 -2.77 -0.29
N LEU A 83 -15.22 -2.55 0.67
CA LEU A 83 -13.91 -3.17 0.66
C LEU A 83 -14.04 -4.68 0.88
N VAL A 84 -13.38 -5.42 -0.01
CA VAL A 84 -13.21 -6.86 0.06
C VAL A 84 -11.73 -7.19 0.10
N GLU A 85 -11.38 -8.28 0.78
CA GLU A 85 -10.01 -8.80 0.74
C GLU A 85 -9.66 -9.16 -0.72
N LEU A 86 -8.55 -8.62 -1.21
CA LEU A 86 -7.97 -9.03 -2.48
C LEU A 86 -7.09 -10.27 -2.22
N PRO A 87 -7.15 -11.31 -3.08
CA PRO A 87 -6.34 -12.50 -2.89
C PRO A 87 -4.85 -12.18 -2.97
N ASP A 88 -4.07 -12.62 -1.97
CA ASP A 88 -2.61 -12.46 -1.99
C ASP A 88 -1.96 -13.14 -3.22
N SER A 89 -2.59 -14.20 -3.75
CA SER A 89 -2.13 -14.97 -4.91
C SER A 89 -2.35 -14.28 -6.25
N GLU A 90 -3.21 -13.26 -6.31
CA GLU A 90 -3.47 -12.49 -7.51
C GLU A 90 -2.39 -11.41 -7.68
N LYS A 91 -1.14 -11.86 -7.77
CA LYS A 91 -0.11 -11.06 -8.40
C LYS A 91 -0.60 -10.82 -9.84
N TYR A 92 -0.74 -9.56 -10.24
CA TYR A 92 -0.99 -9.15 -11.63
C TYR A 92 -2.42 -9.22 -12.18
N CYS A 93 -3.49 -9.23 -11.36
CA CYS A 93 -4.87 -9.30 -11.89
C CYS A 93 -5.27 -8.23 -12.92
N TYR A 94 -4.44 -7.20 -13.12
CA TYR A 94 -4.66 -6.11 -14.08
C TYR A 94 -3.45 -5.83 -15.00
N TYR A 95 -2.51 -6.77 -15.18
CA TYR A 95 -1.30 -6.54 -15.99
C TYR A 95 -1.23 -7.43 -17.24
N GLU A 96 -1.38 -6.83 -18.43
CA GLU A 96 -1.22 -7.50 -19.73
C GLU A 96 0.16 -7.23 -20.41
N GLY A 97 1.13 -6.63 -19.70
CA GLY A 97 2.43 -6.24 -20.27
C GLY A 97 3.57 -7.26 -20.07
N GLU A 98 4.74 -7.00 -20.66
CA GLU A 98 5.98 -7.70 -20.26
C GLU A 98 6.28 -7.39 -18.80
N LEU A 99 6.26 -8.42 -17.97
CA LEU A 99 6.63 -8.35 -16.56
C LEU A 99 8.08 -7.84 -16.46
N PHE A 100 8.39 -7.10 -15.39
CA PHE A 100 9.71 -6.59 -14.98
C PHE A 100 10.06 -5.15 -15.42
N ASP A 101 10.39 -4.31 -14.43
CA ASP A 101 11.36 -3.21 -14.58
C ASP A 101 12.73 -3.83 -14.89
N LYS A 102 12.90 -4.30 -16.13
CA LYS A 102 14.04 -5.12 -16.59
C LYS A 102 15.39 -4.45 -16.32
N ASN A 103 15.41 -3.14 -16.12
CA ASN A 103 16.61 -2.33 -15.98
C ASN A 103 16.71 -1.57 -14.64
N GLY A 104 15.73 -1.70 -13.73
CA GLY A 104 15.69 -0.96 -12.46
C GLY A 104 15.47 0.56 -12.62
N MET A 105 15.05 1.00 -13.81
CA MET A 105 14.99 2.42 -14.18
C MET A 105 13.81 3.12 -13.51
N GLN A 106 12.65 2.46 -13.42
CA GLN A 106 11.51 3.02 -12.69
C GLN A 106 11.77 3.01 -11.19
N SER A 107 12.43 1.97 -10.68
CA SER A 107 12.83 1.89 -9.28
C SER A 107 13.77 3.05 -8.90
N LEU A 108 14.79 3.33 -9.71
CA LEU A 108 15.69 4.47 -9.50
C LEU A 108 14.94 5.81 -9.57
N LEU A 109 14.09 5.98 -10.59
CA LEU A 109 13.26 7.18 -10.73
C LEU A 109 12.36 7.38 -9.50
N PHE A 110 11.76 6.30 -9.00
CA PHE A 110 10.89 6.29 -7.83
C PHE A 110 11.63 6.72 -6.56
N GLU A 111 12.86 6.24 -6.37
CA GLU A 111 13.69 6.62 -5.24
C GLU A 111 14.16 8.08 -5.33
N GLU A 112 14.71 8.49 -6.47
CA GLU A 112 15.35 9.80 -6.61
C GLU A 112 14.35 10.95 -6.79
N LYS A 113 13.35 10.78 -7.67
CA LYS A 113 12.39 11.85 -8.01
C LYS A 113 11.19 11.87 -7.07
N TYR A 114 10.73 10.69 -6.63
CA TYR A 114 9.52 10.57 -5.80
C TYR A 114 9.83 10.30 -4.32
N PHE A 115 11.11 10.34 -3.93
CA PHE A 115 11.58 10.11 -2.56
C PHE A 115 11.04 8.79 -1.98
N ALA A 116 11.18 7.71 -2.76
CA ALA A 116 10.66 6.39 -2.38
C ALA A 116 9.16 6.41 -2.07
N GLY A 117 8.40 7.16 -2.87
CA GLY A 117 6.94 7.25 -2.78
C GLY A 117 6.40 8.33 -1.83
N TYR A 118 7.25 9.04 -1.08
CA TYR A 118 6.79 10.07 -0.13
C TYR A 118 5.90 11.13 -0.78
N LEU A 119 6.24 11.57 -2.00
CA LEU A 119 5.46 12.58 -2.73
C LEU A 119 4.15 12.04 -3.32
N LEU A 120 3.98 10.72 -3.32
CA LEU A 120 2.84 10.00 -3.88
C LEU A 120 1.95 9.42 -2.77
N LEU A 121 2.31 9.64 -1.51
CA LEU A 121 1.50 9.19 -0.39
C LEU A 121 0.16 9.94 -0.38
N PRO A 122 -0.96 9.21 -0.20
CA PRO A 122 -2.24 9.86 -0.04
C PRO A 122 -2.26 10.74 1.21
N LYS A 123 -3.06 11.80 1.15
CA LYS A 123 -3.23 12.71 2.29
C LYS A 123 -3.85 11.94 3.44
N LEU A 124 -3.30 12.14 4.63
CA LEU A 124 -3.89 11.66 5.87
C LEU A 124 -4.78 12.76 6.47
N PRO A 125 -5.75 12.39 7.32
CA PRO A 125 -6.49 13.33 8.15
C PRO A 125 -5.58 14.23 8.99
N ASP A 126 -6.06 15.42 9.34
CA ASP A 126 -5.29 16.45 10.04
C ASP A 126 -4.67 15.92 11.35
N GLY A 127 -3.36 16.10 11.49
CA GLY A 127 -2.58 15.66 12.66
C GLY A 127 -1.99 14.25 12.54
N SER A 128 -2.41 13.47 11.54
CA SER A 128 -1.78 12.19 11.21
C SER A 128 -0.57 12.35 10.29
N ILE A 129 0.41 11.46 10.45
CA ILE A 129 1.67 11.52 9.68
C ILE A 129 2.05 10.16 9.12
N TRP A 130 2.72 10.16 7.98
CA TRP A 130 3.38 8.99 7.45
C TRP A 130 4.74 8.78 8.10
N LYS A 131 5.05 7.52 8.43
CA LYS A 131 6.35 7.08 8.92
C LYS A 131 6.88 6.01 8.00
N LYS A 132 8.10 6.22 7.48
CA LYS A 132 8.82 5.17 6.75
C LYS A 132 9.08 4.01 7.70
N LYS A 133 8.77 2.79 7.26
CA LYS A 133 9.13 1.57 7.99
C LYS A 133 10.34 0.92 7.30
N PRO A 134 11.18 0.18 8.04
CA PRO A 134 12.18 -0.66 7.41
C PRO A 134 11.47 -1.68 6.52
N SER A 135 11.94 -1.86 5.28
CA SER A 135 11.53 -2.99 4.46
C SER A 135 11.92 -4.28 5.19
N PHE A 136 10.96 -5.18 5.37
CA PHE A 136 11.28 -6.50 5.91
C PHE A 136 12.04 -7.26 4.84
N VAL A 137 13.36 -7.34 4.97
CA VAL A 137 14.11 -8.43 4.34
C VAL A 137 13.55 -9.70 4.97
N LYS A 138 12.73 -10.46 4.23
CA LYS A 138 12.36 -11.82 4.63
C LYS A 138 13.67 -12.59 4.78
N THR A 139 14.14 -12.78 6.01
CA THR A 139 15.17 -13.76 6.29
C THR A 139 14.57 -15.11 5.93
N VAL A 140 14.91 -15.60 4.74
CA VAL A 140 14.65 -16.98 4.34
C VAL A 140 15.33 -17.83 5.40
N SER A 141 14.53 -18.42 6.28
CA SER A 141 15.01 -19.44 7.19
C SER A 141 15.24 -20.68 6.32
N ILE A 142 16.52 -20.97 6.06
CA ILE A 142 16.98 -22.19 5.39
C ILE A 142 16.76 -23.37 6.33
#